data_AF-A0A936T1E3-F1
#
_entry.id   AF-A0A936T1E3-F1
#
_cell.length_a   1.000
_cell.length_b   1.000
_cell.length_c   1.000
_cell.angle_alpha   90.00
_cell.angle_beta   90.00
_cell.angle_gamma   90.00
#
_symmetry.space_group_name_H-M   'P 1'
#
loop_
_entity.id
_entity.type
_entity.pdbx_description
1 polymer ?
#
loop_
_entity_poly.entity_id
_entity_poly.type
_entity_poly.pdbx_seq_one_letter_code
_entity_poly.pdbx_strand_id
1 'polypeptide(L)'
;MTLRNRLATSILGVFLSSVCACEPLADDMNIDREEVPVFAASTIVTPTSPAPTELRVMAWNIKYGAGRIDFWFDYWGDRTHMTISEVEANMDNIYKLLNEYNPDILMTTEIEVNSRRSAHYDMVTGILENTRLNYGAYFQTWNSRYVPSEGVGRIDLGNAIFSKYPITFAERIRQVDRTDQDAVTATFYLHRMIGRTIIDAGNNREIAAYVVHTEAYDQDGTKAKQVQQIYDEIKKETRPFVLGGDFNELPPTAIRLQDFPDELAIAEGTDFEQPPYTPQIMQKFYDDYVPWVTLERYGDTEDEQRAFFTHTVAGPGHLDENGKPQFWNRTLDYLFVTKADAWKDGTTDVLQESGRLGITSNPLWLSDHAPVVGTWVLGGGAP
;
A
#
# COMPACT_ATOMS: atom_id res chain seq x y z
N MET A 1 -68.25 -26.39 18.58
CA MET A 1 -66.87 -26.31 19.12
C MET A 1 -65.93 -26.42 17.92
N THR A 2 -65.78 -25.34 17.14
CA THR A 2 -64.74 -24.28 17.22
C THR A 2 -63.42 -24.77 16.60
N LEU A 3 -63.07 -24.44 15.36
CA LEU A 3 -62.73 -23.12 14.81
C LEU A 3 -61.72 -22.33 15.68
N ARG A 4 -60.57 -22.94 15.98
CA ARG A 4 -59.32 -22.33 16.49
C ARG A 4 -58.25 -23.42 16.38
N ASN A 5 -57.44 -23.48 15.31
CA ASN A 5 -56.08 -22.93 15.35
C ASN A 5 -55.44 -22.93 13.94
N ARG A 6 -56.13 -22.39 12.93
CA ARG A 6 -55.52 -22.04 11.63
C ARG A 6 -54.72 -20.72 11.70
N LEU A 7 -54.02 -20.47 12.81
CA LEU A 7 -53.24 -19.24 13.02
C LEU A 7 -51.84 -19.48 13.60
N ALA A 8 -51.32 -20.70 13.55
CA ALA A 8 -49.95 -21.00 13.97
C ALA A 8 -48.98 -21.25 12.81
N THR A 9 -49.45 -21.25 11.56
CA THR A 9 -48.63 -21.58 10.37
C THR A 9 -48.26 -20.37 9.52
N SER A 10 -48.60 -19.14 9.95
CA SER A 10 -48.29 -17.92 9.20
C SER A 10 -47.38 -16.93 9.94
N ILE A 11 -46.88 -17.28 11.14
CA ILE A 11 -45.88 -16.46 11.86
C ILE A 11 -44.49 -17.13 11.83
N LEU A 12 -44.41 -18.46 11.65
CA LEU A 12 -43.13 -19.16 11.53
C LEU A 12 -42.48 -19.01 10.13
N GLY A 13 -43.26 -18.63 9.12
CA GLY A 13 -42.78 -18.37 7.75
C GLY A 13 -42.24 -16.96 7.52
N VAL A 14 -42.33 -16.06 8.50
CA VAL A 14 -41.83 -14.67 8.40
C VAL A 14 -40.54 -14.47 9.23
N PHE A 15 -40.22 -15.39 10.15
CA PHE A 15 -38.98 -15.35 10.93
C PHE A 15 -37.80 -16.10 10.29
N LEU A 16 -38.03 -16.98 9.32
CA LEU A 16 -36.95 -17.68 8.59
C LEU A 16 -36.51 -16.97 7.30
N SER A 17 -37.27 -15.98 6.83
CA SER A 17 -36.95 -15.20 5.62
C SER A 17 -36.22 -13.88 5.92
N SER A 18 -35.94 -13.58 7.20
CA SER A 18 -35.24 -12.38 7.65
C SER A 18 -33.78 -12.62 8.09
N VAL A 19 -33.27 -13.86 7.97
CA VAL A 19 -31.88 -14.20 8.35
C VAL A 19 -30.92 -14.18 7.14
N CYS A 20 -31.41 -13.95 5.92
CA CYS A 20 -30.60 -13.95 4.69
C CYS A 20 -30.06 -12.56 4.28
N ALA A 21 -29.98 -11.59 5.20
CA ALA A 21 -29.47 -10.25 4.92
C ALA A 21 -28.42 -9.77 5.93
N CYS A 22 -27.78 -10.69 6.65
CA CYS A 22 -26.59 -10.36 7.42
C CYS A 22 -25.37 -10.58 6.50
N GLU A 23 -24.79 -9.48 6.02
CA GLU A 23 -23.42 -9.51 5.48
C GLU A 23 -22.48 -10.22 6.46
N PRO A 24 -21.49 -10.98 5.96
CA PRO A 24 -20.58 -11.73 6.81
C PRO A 24 -19.78 -10.80 7.74
N LEU A 25 -19.34 -11.34 8.88
CA LEU A 25 -18.56 -10.58 9.87
C LEU A 25 -17.19 -10.15 9.32
N ALA A 26 -16.59 -10.99 8.49
CA ALA A 26 -15.41 -10.71 7.68
C ALA A 26 -15.69 -11.21 6.27
N ASP A 27 -15.28 -10.41 5.28
CA ASP A 27 -15.35 -10.74 3.87
C ASP A 27 -14.16 -11.65 3.53
N ASP A 28 -14.42 -12.82 2.95
CA ASP A 28 -13.38 -13.79 2.55
C ASP A 28 -12.64 -13.39 1.27
N MET A 29 -13.07 -12.27 0.67
CA MET A 29 -12.58 -11.69 -0.58
C MET A 29 -12.36 -12.75 -1.66
N ASN A 30 -13.32 -13.68 -1.76
CA ASN A 30 -13.20 -14.83 -2.64
C ASN A 30 -13.49 -14.52 -4.10
N ILE A 31 -12.64 -13.67 -4.67
CA ILE A 31 -12.65 -13.17 -6.04
C ILE A 31 -11.29 -13.45 -6.69
N ASP A 32 -11.26 -13.89 -7.94
CA ASP A 32 -9.99 -14.00 -8.68
C ASP A 32 -9.58 -12.63 -9.22
N ARG A 33 -10.55 -11.93 -9.83
CA ARG A 33 -10.46 -10.56 -10.34
C ARG A 33 -11.79 -9.86 -10.19
N GLU A 34 -11.74 -8.56 -9.91
CA GLU A 34 -12.94 -7.73 -9.81
C GLU A 34 -12.64 -6.31 -10.29
N GLU A 35 -13.51 -5.77 -11.16
CA GLU A 35 -13.49 -4.36 -11.52
C GLU A 35 -13.94 -3.51 -10.33
N VAL A 36 -13.18 -2.46 -10.01
CA VAL A 36 -13.46 -1.57 -8.87
C VAL A 36 -13.92 -0.19 -9.34
N PRO A 37 -14.73 0.53 -8.55
CA PRO A 37 -15.14 1.88 -8.90
C PRO A 37 -13.95 2.84 -9.02
N VAL A 38 -14.07 3.76 -9.98
CA VAL A 38 -13.20 4.93 -10.10
C VAL A 38 -13.92 6.14 -9.50
N PHE A 39 -13.23 6.81 -8.59
CA PHE A 39 -13.66 8.03 -7.94
C PHE A 39 -13.02 9.23 -8.63
N ALA A 40 -13.71 10.38 -8.59
CA ALA A 40 -13.22 11.65 -9.12
C ALA A 40 -13.32 12.71 -8.04
N ALA A 41 -12.32 13.60 -7.99
CA ALA A 41 -12.35 14.78 -7.15
C ALA A 41 -13.55 15.67 -7.52
N SER A 42 -14.13 16.35 -6.54
CA SER A 42 -15.26 17.26 -6.74
C SER A 42 -14.94 18.39 -7.73
N THR A 43 -13.67 18.80 -7.78
CA THR A 43 -13.16 19.82 -8.70
C THR A 43 -11.96 19.27 -9.46
N ILE A 44 -12.13 19.05 -10.77
CA ILE A 44 -11.06 18.57 -11.64
C ILE A 44 -10.11 19.72 -12.00
N VAL A 45 -8.82 19.54 -11.69
CA VAL A 45 -7.74 20.45 -12.08
C VAL A 45 -7.18 19.99 -13.42
N THR A 46 -7.35 20.78 -14.48
CA THR A 46 -6.81 20.43 -15.80
C THR A 46 -5.28 20.26 -15.74
N PRO A 47 -4.72 19.10 -16.13
CA PRO A 47 -3.28 18.91 -16.17
C PRO A 47 -2.60 19.91 -17.12
N THR A 48 -1.42 20.40 -16.74
CA THR A 48 -0.67 21.38 -17.56
C THR A 48 -0.27 20.82 -18.92
N SER A 49 0.02 19.51 -18.99
CA SER A 49 0.25 18.80 -20.25
C SER A 49 -0.88 17.78 -20.46
N PRO A 50 -1.77 17.96 -21.45
CA PRO A 50 -2.87 17.02 -21.69
C PRO A 50 -2.41 15.70 -22.32
N ALA A 51 -1.17 15.63 -22.82
CA ALA A 51 -0.56 14.43 -23.38
C ALA A 51 0.92 14.33 -22.92
N PRO A 52 1.18 13.99 -21.65
CA PRO A 52 2.52 14.07 -21.05
C PRO A 52 3.49 13.07 -21.67
N THR A 53 4.72 13.47 -21.97
CA THR A 53 5.81 12.52 -22.27
C THR A 53 6.61 12.15 -21.01
N GLU A 54 6.40 12.90 -19.93
CA GLU A 54 7.02 12.71 -18.62
C GLU A 54 5.93 12.75 -17.54
N LEU A 55 5.99 11.83 -16.59
CA LEU A 55 5.05 11.70 -15.48
C LEU A 55 5.82 11.63 -14.16
N ARG A 56 5.52 12.51 -13.21
CA ARG A 56 6.01 12.37 -11.83
C ARG A 56 5.24 11.26 -11.15
N VAL A 57 5.95 10.26 -10.65
CA VAL A 57 5.37 9.10 -9.99
C VAL A 57 5.83 9.06 -8.54
N MET A 58 4.95 8.59 -7.66
CA MET A 58 5.23 8.28 -6.27
C MET A 58 4.60 6.93 -5.91
N ALA A 59 5.32 6.08 -5.18
CA ALA A 59 4.71 5.03 -4.38
C ALA A 59 4.98 5.30 -2.89
N TRP A 60 3.98 5.08 -2.04
CA TRP A 60 4.10 5.38 -0.62
C TRP A 60 3.11 4.59 0.23
N ASN A 61 3.59 3.82 1.21
CA ASN A 61 2.76 3.35 2.31
C ASN A 61 2.54 4.50 3.31
N ILE A 62 1.28 4.88 3.57
CA ILE A 62 0.96 6.02 4.46
C ILE A 62 0.58 5.60 5.88
N LYS A 63 0.77 4.33 6.23
CA LYS A 63 0.49 3.78 7.56
C LYS A 63 -0.90 4.15 8.05
N TYR A 64 -1.93 4.01 7.20
CA TYR A 64 -3.33 4.35 7.54
C TYR A 64 -3.46 5.72 8.22
N GLY A 65 -2.68 6.72 7.76
CA GLY A 65 -2.70 8.08 8.28
C GLY A 65 -2.21 8.22 9.72
N ALA A 66 -1.36 7.30 10.20
CA ALA A 66 -0.96 7.26 11.60
C ALA A 66 0.33 8.00 11.95
N GLY A 67 1.12 8.43 10.97
CA GLY A 67 2.41 9.05 11.25
C GLY A 67 3.32 8.10 12.02
N ARG A 68 3.73 8.50 13.23
CA ARG A 68 4.56 7.72 14.16
C ARG A 68 3.83 7.29 15.43
N ILE A 69 2.51 7.11 15.36
CA ILE A 69 1.76 6.52 16.48
C ILE A 69 2.14 5.04 16.61
N ASP A 70 2.55 4.64 17.81
CA ASP A 70 2.97 3.28 18.12
C ASP A 70 1.76 2.37 18.40
N PHE A 71 1.50 1.39 17.53
CA PHE A 71 0.42 0.43 17.70
C PHE A 71 0.86 -0.83 18.44
N TRP A 72 -0.11 -1.54 19.01
CA TRP A 72 0.14 -2.79 19.73
C TRP A 72 0.77 -3.89 18.86
N PHE A 73 0.38 -4.00 17.59
CA PHE A 73 0.91 -5.01 16.67
C PHE A 73 2.31 -4.68 16.15
N ASP A 74 2.75 -3.43 16.32
CA ASP A 74 4.12 -3.01 16.02
C ASP A 74 5.09 -3.39 17.16
N TYR A 75 4.60 -3.82 18.32
CA TYR A 75 5.37 -4.05 19.57
C TYR A 75 6.07 -2.82 20.16
N TRP A 76 5.89 -1.64 19.59
CA TRP A 76 6.44 -0.37 20.07
C TRP A 76 5.45 0.45 20.92
N GLY A 77 4.19 0.03 21.03
CA GLY A 77 3.15 0.72 21.80
C GLY A 77 1.97 -0.16 22.17
N ASP A 78 0.88 0.46 22.65
CA ASP A 78 -0.35 -0.22 23.06
C ASP A 78 -1.61 0.33 22.37
N ARG A 79 -1.45 1.30 21.46
CA ARG A 79 -2.57 1.94 20.78
C ARG A 79 -3.23 0.98 19.79
N THR A 80 -4.55 1.08 19.68
CA THR A 80 -5.37 0.32 18.72
C THR A 80 -6.16 1.24 17.80
N HIS A 81 -6.54 2.44 18.29
CA HIS A 81 -7.29 3.44 17.55
C HIS A 81 -6.64 4.83 17.66
N MET A 82 -6.87 5.63 16.62
CA MET A 82 -6.66 7.07 16.61
C MET A 82 -7.95 7.81 16.89
N THR A 83 -7.82 9.01 17.43
CA THR A 83 -8.88 10.01 17.44
C THR A 83 -8.97 10.67 16.06
N ILE A 84 -10.16 11.16 15.68
CA ILE A 84 -10.34 11.87 14.41
C ILE A 84 -9.37 13.05 14.25
N SER A 85 -9.08 13.78 15.32
CA SER A 85 -8.12 14.89 15.30
C SER A 85 -6.68 14.45 15.03
N GLU A 86 -6.27 13.27 15.50
CA GLU A 86 -4.95 12.71 15.17
C GLU A 86 -4.89 12.36 13.67
N VAL A 87 -5.93 11.69 13.15
CA VAL A 87 -6.00 11.32 11.72
C VAL A 87 -6.01 12.54 10.83
N GLU A 88 -6.85 13.54 11.11
CA GLU A 88 -6.91 14.78 10.34
C GLU A 88 -5.57 15.52 10.34
N ALA A 89 -4.90 15.65 11.49
CA ALA A 89 -3.61 16.31 11.59
C ALA A 89 -2.50 15.57 10.81
N ASN A 90 -2.49 14.24 10.87
CA ASN A 90 -1.53 13.43 10.12
C ASN A 90 -1.79 13.50 8.61
N MET A 91 -3.05 13.35 8.20
CA MET A 91 -3.46 13.43 6.80
C MET A 91 -3.18 14.82 6.21
N ASP A 92 -3.39 15.91 6.95
CA ASP A 92 -3.02 17.26 6.52
C ASP A 92 -1.53 17.38 6.18
N ASN A 93 -0.65 16.70 6.93
CA ASN A 93 0.78 16.70 6.64
C ASN A 93 1.13 15.79 5.45
N ILE A 94 0.42 14.67 5.28
CA ILE A 94 0.50 13.84 4.06
C ILE A 94 0.10 14.67 2.83
N TYR A 95 -1.00 15.43 2.89
CA TYR A 95 -1.44 16.30 1.79
C TYR A 95 -0.41 17.37 1.46
N LYS A 96 0.25 17.96 2.46
CA LYS A 96 1.34 18.91 2.22
C LYS A 96 2.46 18.28 1.42
N LEU A 97 2.96 17.11 1.83
CA LEU A 97 4.02 16.40 1.10
C LEU A 97 3.57 16.05 -0.33
N LEU A 98 2.36 15.52 -0.49
CA LEU A 98 1.79 15.20 -1.80
C LEU A 98 1.66 16.45 -2.68
N ASN A 99 1.37 17.62 -2.13
CA ASN A 99 1.28 18.87 -2.89
C ASN A 99 2.63 19.52 -3.20
N GLU A 100 3.64 19.31 -2.33
CA GLU A 100 5.04 19.69 -2.55
C GLU A 100 5.66 18.86 -3.69
N TYR A 101 5.57 17.53 -3.59
CA TYR A 101 6.03 16.65 -4.67
C TYR A 101 5.08 16.66 -5.87
N ASN A 102 3.79 16.89 -5.71
CA ASN A 102 2.81 17.02 -6.80
C ASN A 102 2.86 15.87 -7.84
N PRO A 103 2.72 14.60 -7.42
CA PRO A 103 2.79 13.46 -8.33
C PRO A 103 1.68 13.52 -9.39
N ASP A 104 1.97 13.04 -10.59
CA ASP A 104 0.99 12.80 -11.64
C ASP A 104 0.27 11.47 -11.46
N ILE A 105 0.99 10.46 -10.94
CA ILE A 105 0.48 9.15 -10.53
C ILE A 105 0.99 8.86 -9.12
N LEU A 106 0.08 8.46 -8.23
CA LEU A 106 0.39 8.05 -6.86
C LEU A 106 -0.13 6.63 -6.64
N MET A 107 0.74 5.72 -6.22
CA MET A 107 0.38 4.38 -5.74
C MET A 107 0.54 4.35 -4.23
N THR A 108 -0.55 4.17 -3.50
CA THR A 108 -0.55 4.25 -2.04
C THR A 108 -1.02 2.95 -1.43
N THR A 109 -0.32 2.49 -0.41
CA THR A 109 -0.71 1.31 0.38
C THR A 109 -1.15 1.75 1.78
N GLU A 110 -1.89 0.86 2.44
CA GLU A 110 -2.49 1.10 3.76
C GLU A 110 -3.41 2.33 3.81
N ILE A 111 -4.30 2.41 2.83
CA ILE A 111 -5.42 3.35 2.83
C ILE A 111 -6.58 2.74 3.61
N GLU A 112 -7.15 3.50 4.54
CA GLU A 112 -8.39 3.10 5.21
C GLU A 112 -9.58 3.96 4.77
N VAL A 113 -10.73 3.31 4.69
CA VAL A 113 -12.03 3.95 4.46
C VAL A 113 -13.01 3.44 5.51
N ASN A 114 -13.49 4.31 6.41
CA ASN A 114 -14.50 3.93 7.41
C ASN A 114 -14.00 2.86 8.44
N SER A 115 -12.69 2.70 8.62
CA SER A 115 -12.12 1.84 9.66
C SER A 115 -12.21 2.47 11.04
N ARG A 116 -12.47 1.68 12.08
CA ARG A 116 -12.48 2.18 13.46
C ARG A 116 -11.09 2.68 13.89
N ARG A 117 -10.02 2.03 13.42
CA ARG A 117 -8.62 2.41 13.67
C ARG A 117 -8.33 3.86 13.30
N SER A 118 -8.78 4.29 12.13
CA SER A 118 -8.67 5.68 11.62
C SER A 118 -9.91 6.54 11.91
N ALA A 119 -10.65 6.28 12.99
CA ALA A 119 -11.81 7.06 13.39
C ALA A 119 -12.87 7.24 12.26
N HIS A 120 -13.02 6.24 11.42
CA HIS A 120 -13.90 6.20 10.25
C HIS A 120 -13.60 7.23 9.16
N TYR A 121 -12.38 7.77 9.13
CA TYR A 121 -11.95 8.69 8.08
C TYR A 121 -11.96 8.00 6.71
N ASP A 122 -12.23 8.77 5.65
CA ASP A 122 -12.14 8.33 4.27
C ASP A 122 -10.90 8.96 3.63
N MET A 123 -9.80 8.21 3.60
CA MET A 123 -8.52 8.70 3.08
C MET A 123 -8.53 8.83 1.55
N VAL A 124 -9.38 8.09 0.83
CA VAL A 124 -9.51 8.21 -0.63
C VAL A 124 -10.11 9.55 -0.98
N THR A 125 -11.24 9.89 -0.37
CA THR A 125 -11.87 11.20 -0.52
C THR A 125 -10.93 12.30 -0.01
N GLY A 126 -10.28 12.09 1.13
CA GLY A 126 -9.31 13.04 1.69
C GLY A 126 -8.19 13.43 0.72
N ILE A 127 -7.57 12.45 0.04
CA ILE A 127 -6.52 12.69 -0.95
C ILE A 127 -7.07 13.41 -2.20
N LEU A 128 -8.23 13.01 -2.71
CA LEU A 128 -8.83 13.63 -3.90
C LEU A 128 -9.20 15.10 -3.67
N GLU A 129 -9.70 15.43 -2.48
CA GLU A 129 -10.20 16.78 -2.20
C GLU A 129 -9.11 17.76 -1.73
N ASN A 130 -7.96 17.26 -1.26
CA ASN A 130 -6.88 18.09 -0.69
C ASN A 130 -5.58 18.08 -1.51
N THR A 131 -5.56 17.42 -2.66
CA THR A 131 -4.38 17.39 -3.55
C THR A 131 -4.74 17.79 -4.98
N ARG A 132 -3.77 17.72 -5.89
CA ARG A 132 -3.99 17.97 -7.33
C ARG A 132 -4.33 16.71 -8.12
N LEU A 133 -4.54 15.58 -7.44
CA LEU A 133 -4.94 14.32 -8.07
C LEU A 133 -6.45 14.36 -8.34
N ASN A 134 -6.84 13.96 -9.54
CA ASN A 134 -8.21 14.14 -10.02
C ASN A 134 -9.04 12.87 -9.95
N TYR A 135 -8.40 11.70 -10.05
CA TYR A 135 -9.04 10.41 -10.13
C TYR A 135 -8.37 9.44 -9.16
N GLY A 136 -9.15 8.55 -8.56
CA GLY A 136 -8.67 7.54 -7.63
C GLY A 136 -9.39 6.21 -7.84
N ALA A 137 -8.69 5.10 -7.63
CA ALA A 137 -9.27 3.76 -7.55
C ALA A 137 -8.80 3.11 -6.25
N TYR A 138 -9.75 2.55 -5.49
CA TYR A 138 -9.49 1.89 -4.20
C TYR A 138 -9.61 0.37 -4.36
N PHE A 139 -8.56 -0.33 -3.95
CA PHE A 139 -8.42 -1.78 -4.03
C PHE A 139 -8.44 -2.33 -2.62
N GLN A 140 -9.64 -2.59 -2.11
CA GLN A 140 -9.83 -3.10 -0.76
C GLN A 140 -9.16 -4.48 -0.61
N THR A 141 -8.43 -4.66 0.49
CA THR A 141 -7.68 -5.88 0.81
C THR A 141 -8.05 -6.47 2.17
N TRP A 142 -8.76 -5.72 3.02
CA TRP A 142 -9.33 -6.23 4.26
C TRP A 142 -10.68 -5.56 4.52
N ASN A 143 -11.73 -6.35 4.74
CA ASN A 143 -13.07 -5.86 5.03
C ASN A 143 -13.69 -6.71 6.14
N SER A 144 -13.67 -6.18 7.36
CA SER A 144 -14.21 -6.84 8.53
C SER A 144 -15.06 -5.87 9.32
N ARG A 145 -16.28 -6.30 9.70
CA ARG A 145 -17.15 -5.55 10.61
C ARG A 145 -16.61 -5.57 12.05
N TYR A 146 -15.82 -6.58 12.39
CA TYR A 146 -15.22 -6.74 13.70
C TYR A 146 -14.03 -7.71 13.66
N VAL A 147 -12.85 -7.23 13.99
CA VAL A 147 -11.66 -8.06 14.25
C VAL A 147 -11.62 -8.43 15.74
N PRO A 148 -11.64 -9.72 16.12
CA PRO A 148 -11.68 -10.19 17.50
C PRO A 148 -10.30 -10.18 18.17
N SER A 149 -9.50 -9.14 17.94
CA SER A 149 -8.18 -8.97 18.53
C SER A 149 -8.02 -7.52 19.02
N GLU A 150 -7.61 -7.36 20.29
CA GLU A 150 -7.23 -6.10 20.94
C GLU A 150 -8.17 -4.90 20.71
N GLY A 151 -9.45 -5.16 20.43
CA GLY A 151 -10.44 -4.12 20.21
C GLY A 151 -10.33 -3.38 18.87
N VAL A 152 -9.55 -3.86 17.90
CA VAL A 152 -9.36 -3.25 16.55
C VAL A 152 -10.69 -2.83 15.92
N GLY A 153 -11.71 -3.68 15.96
CA GLY A 153 -13.07 -3.34 15.53
C GLY A 153 -13.25 -3.41 14.01
N ARG A 154 -14.04 -2.50 13.41
CA ARG A 154 -14.27 -2.47 11.96
C ARG A 154 -12.99 -2.10 11.24
N ILE A 155 -12.64 -2.86 10.22
CA ILE A 155 -11.56 -2.56 9.28
C ILE A 155 -12.07 -2.63 7.85
N ASP A 156 -11.65 -1.66 7.08
CA ASP A 156 -11.81 -1.53 5.64
C ASP A 156 -10.54 -0.82 5.16
N LEU A 157 -9.57 -1.65 4.80
CA LEU A 157 -8.20 -1.30 4.45
C LEU A 157 -7.93 -1.79 3.02
N GLY A 158 -7.10 -1.05 2.31
CA GLY A 158 -6.64 -1.45 0.99
C GLY A 158 -5.49 -0.62 0.48
N ASN A 159 -5.31 -0.70 -0.82
CA ASN A 159 -4.38 0.12 -1.58
C ASN A 159 -5.17 1.06 -2.49
N ALA A 160 -4.52 2.09 -3.03
CA ALA A 160 -5.15 2.97 -4.00
C ALA A 160 -4.16 3.43 -5.08
N ILE A 161 -4.70 3.72 -6.25
CA ILE A 161 -3.98 4.44 -7.31
C ILE A 161 -4.72 5.73 -7.56
N PHE A 162 -4.00 6.85 -7.51
CA PHE A 162 -4.51 8.15 -7.88
C PHE A 162 -3.78 8.69 -9.10
N SER A 163 -4.47 9.51 -9.89
CA SER A 163 -3.95 10.08 -11.11
C SER A 163 -4.51 11.48 -11.36
N LYS A 164 -3.68 12.36 -11.94
CA LYS A 164 -4.16 13.63 -12.51
C LYS A 164 -4.95 13.41 -13.82
N TYR A 165 -4.73 12.29 -14.48
CA TYR A 165 -5.32 11.92 -15.76
C TYR A 165 -6.44 10.88 -15.58
N PRO A 166 -7.46 10.84 -16.45
CA PRO A 166 -8.60 9.94 -16.29
C PRO A 166 -8.18 8.47 -16.13
N ILE A 167 -8.65 7.83 -15.06
CA ILE A 167 -8.60 6.37 -14.92
C ILE A 167 -9.82 5.82 -15.66
N THR A 168 -9.60 5.09 -16.75
CA THR A 168 -10.67 4.56 -17.61
C THR A 168 -11.10 3.15 -17.20
N PHE A 169 -10.25 2.45 -16.47
CA PHE A 169 -10.52 1.11 -15.94
C PHE A 169 -9.69 0.87 -14.68
N ALA A 170 -10.25 0.14 -13.73
CA ALA A 170 -9.55 -0.29 -12.53
C ALA A 170 -10.02 -1.69 -12.08
N GLU A 171 -9.09 -2.56 -11.69
CA GLU A 171 -9.41 -3.88 -11.15
C GLU A 171 -8.48 -4.25 -9.98
N ARG A 172 -8.97 -5.11 -9.09
CA ARG A 172 -8.15 -5.83 -8.11
C ARG A 172 -8.04 -7.30 -8.50
N ILE A 173 -6.85 -7.86 -8.33
CA ILE A 173 -6.51 -9.25 -8.67
C ILE A 173 -6.01 -9.93 -7.41
N ARG A 174 -6.64 -11.03 -7.02
CA ARG A 174 -6.31 -11.72 -5.76
C ARG A 174 -4.97 -12.41 -5.82
N GLN A 175 -4.23 -12.29 -4.73
CA GLN A 175 -3.02 -13.05 -4.48
C GLN A 175 -3.29 -14.19 -3.48
N VAL A 176 -2.38 -15.16 -3.43
CA VAL A 176 -2.53 -16.30 -2.53
C VAL A 176 -2.44 -15.85 -1.07
N ASP A 177 -3.33 -16.40 -0.25
CA ASP A 177 -3.34 -16.17 1.20
C ASP A 177 -2.35 -17.10 1.92
N ARG A 178 -1.97 -16.69 3.12
CA ARG A 178 -1.19 -17.49 4.06
C ARG A 178 -1.92 -18.77 4.46
N THR A 179 -1.16 -19.81 4.78
CA THR A 179 -1.68 -21.13 5.21
C THR A 179 -1.15 -21.59 6.56
N ASP A 180 -0.34 -20.78 7.23
CA ASP A 180 0.31 -21.01 8.52
C ASP A 180 -0.46 -20.42 9.72
N GLN A 181 -1.65 -19.87 9.50
CA GLN A 181 -2.52 -19.31 10.54
C GLN A 181 -3.61 -20.30 10.97
N ASP A 182 -4.06 -20.21 12.22
CA ASP A 182 -5.27 -20.92 12.64
C ASP A 182 -6.53 -20.38 11.96
N ALA A 183 -7.59 -21.19 11.90
CA ALA A 183 -8.79 -20.86 11.15
C ALA A 183 -9.49 -19.58 11.62
N VAL A 184 -9.41 -19.24 12.91
CA VAL A 184 -10.02 -18.01 13.43
C VAL A 184 -9.21 -16.81 12.99
N THR A 185 -7.89 -16.85 13.18
CA THR A 185 -6.99 -15.78 12.74
C THR A 185 -7.12 -15.55 11.23
N ALA A 186 -7.06 -16.61 10.42
CA ALA A 186 -7.22 -16.53 8.97
C ALA A 186 -8.56 -15.93 8.52
N THR A 187 -9.65 -16.17 9.26
CA THR A 187 -10.98 -15.61 8.93
C THR A 187 -11.02 -14.09 9.05
N PHE A 188 -10.22 -13.52 9.96
CA PHE A 188 -10.20 -12.07 10.22
C PHE A 188 -8.93 -11.40 9.74
N TYR A 189 -8.02 -12.13 9.08
CA TYR A 189 -6.79 -11.59 8.55
C TYR A 189 -7.06 -10.82 7.25
N LEU A 190 -6.12 -9.95 6.89
CA LEU A 190 -6.15 -9.26 5.60
C LEU A 190 -5.82 -10.21 4.46
N HIS A 191 -6.25 -9.86 3.25
CA HIS A 191 -5.81 -10.49 2.01
C HIS A 191 -4.79 -9.60 1.32
N ARG A 192 -4.08 -10.15 0.31
CA ARG A 192 -3.22 -9.35 -0.58
C ARG A 192 -3.79 -9.33 -2.00
N MET A 193 -3.71 -8.17 -2.65
CA MET A 193 -4.28 -7.93 -3.98
C MET A 193 -3.32 -7.07 -4.81
N ILE A 194 -3.26 -7.36 -6.10
CA ILE A 194 -2.65 -6.45 -7.09
C ILE A 194 -3.74 -5.47 -7.54
N GLY A 195 -3.54 -4.18 -7.28
CA GLY A 195 -4.40 -3.14 -7.85
C GLY A 195 -3.86 -2.72 -9.21
N ARG A 196 -4.72 -2.65 -10.23
CA ARG A 196 -4.36 -2.30 -11.60
C ARG A 196 -5.29 -1.22 -12.13
N THR A 197 -4.75 -0.20 -12.77
CA THR A 197 -5.52 0.82 -13.51
C THR A 197 -5.05 0.95 -14.95
N ILE A 198 -5.97 1.40 -15.81
CA ILE A 198 -5.65 1.99 -17.12
C ILE A 198 -5.94 3.48 -17.05
N ILE A 199 -4.96 4.28 -17.47
CA ILE A 199 -4.99 5.74 -17.43
C ILE A 199 -4.89 6.27 -18.86
N ASP A 200 -5.79 7.17 -19.24
CA ASP A 200 -5.72 7.90 -20.50
C ASP A 200 -4.70 9.04 -20.40
N ALA A 201 -3.51 8.83 -20.99
CA ALA A 201 -2.42 9.79 -21.01
C ALA A 201 -2.45 10.69 -22.27
N GLY A 202 -3.63 10.87 -22.87
CA GLY A 202 -3.87 11.72 -24.03
C GLY A 202 -3.31 11.17 -25.33
N ASN A 203 -3.69 11.79 -26.46
CA ASN A 203 -3.24 11.39 -27.81
C ASN A 203 -3.43 9.90 -28.13
N ASN A 204 -4.55 9.30 -27.68
CA ASN A 204 -4.85 7.87 -27.84
C ASN A 204 -3.80 6.94 -27.21
N ARG A 205 -3.08 7.40 -26.18
CA ARG A 205 -2.10 6.60 -25.45
C ARG A 205 -2.66 6.22 -24.09
N GLU A 206 -2.81 4.92 -23.88
CA GLU A 206 -3.10 4.35 -22.57
C GLU A 206 -1.81 3.91 -21.89
N ILE A 207 -1.76 4.09 -20.57
CA ILE A 207 -0.71 3.57 -19.71
C ILE A 207 -1.35 2.78 -18.57
N ALA A 208 -0.63 1.82 -18.01
CA ALA A 208 -1.08 1.08 -16.84
C ALA A 208 -0.33 1.51 -15.57
N ALA A 209 -1.01 1.51 -14.43
CA ALA A 209 -0.37 1.64 -13.13
C ALA A 209 -0.77 0.47 -12.23
N TYR A 210 0.21 -0.05 -11.48
CA TYR A 210 0.04 -1.18 -10.57
C TYR A 210 0.47 -0.80 -9.16
N VAL A 211 -0.37 -1.09 -8.17
CA VAL A 211 -0.05 -0.97 -6.74
C VAL A 211 -0.05 -2.34 -6.09
N VAL A 212 0.98 -2.63 -5.31
CA VAL A 212 1.13 -3.90 -4.60
C VAL A 212 1.50 -3.67 -3.13
N HIS A 213 1.05 -4.59 -2.28
CA HIS A 213 1.45 -4.69 -0.89
C HIS A 213 1.49 -6.17 -0.52
N THR A 214 2.66 -6.79 -0.51
CA THR A 214 2.80 -8.24 -0.24
C THR A 214 2.89 -8.53 1.25
N GLU A 215 2.79 -9.81 1.59
CA GLU A 215 2.84 -10.30 2.96
C GLU A 215 4.16 -9.96 3.66
N ALA A 216 4.11 -9.61 4.94
CA ALA A 216 5.29 -9.22 5.73
C ALA A 216 5.83 -10.40 6.56
N TYR A 217 4.91 -11.13 7.22
CA TYR A 217 5.22 -12.04 8.32
C TYR A 217 4.94 -13.53 8.00
N ASP A 218 5.03 -13.94 6.73
CA ASP A 218 4.74 -15.33 6.33
C ASP A 218 5.85 -16.31 6.72
N GLN A 219 5.48 -17.49 7.24
CA GLN A 219 6.42 -18.58 7.51
C GLN A 219 6.26 -19.76 6.53
N ASP A 220 5.31 -19.66 5.58
CA ASP A 220 4.96 -20.72 4.61
C ASP A 220 5.38 -20.42 3.15
N GLY A 221 6.15 -19.36 2.95
CA GLY A 221 6.63 -18.90 1.65
C GLY A 221 5.55 -18.24 0.77
N THR A 222 4.47 -17.77 1.37
CA THR A 222 3.41 -16.99 0.70
C THR A 222 3.96 -15.73 0.02
N LYS A 223 4.85 -14.96 0.65
CA LYS A 223 5.43 -13.75 0.04
C LYS A 223 6.13 -14.08 -1.29
N ALA A 224 6.92 -15.15 -1.34
CA ALA A 224 7.57 -15.57 -2.58
C ALA A 224 6.57 -15.91 -3.70
N LYS A 225 5.45 -16.57 -3.36
CA LYS A 225 4.36 -16.87 -4.31
C LYS A 225 3.68 -15.57 -4.78
N GLN A 226 3.43 -14.64 -3.86
CA GLN A 226 2.83 -13.35 -4.16
C GLN A 226 3.71 -12.49 -5.09
N VAL A 227 5.01 -12.39 -4.82
CA VAL A 227 6.00 -11.72 -5.69
C VAL A 227 6.03 -12.36 -7.08
N GLN A 228 5.98 -13.68 -7.17
CA GLN A 228 5.89 -14.38 -8.46
C GLN A 228 4.57 -14.09 -9.19
N GLN A 229 3.43 -14.04 -8.49
CA GLN A 229 2.13 -13.67 -9.09
C GLN A 229 2.16 -12.25 -9.66
N ILE A 230 2.78 -11.29 -8.96
CA ILE A 230 2.96 -9.91 -9.44
C ILE A 230 3.77 -9.92 -10.74
N TYR A 231 4.90 -10.62 -10.76
CA TYR A 231 5.75 -10.70 -11.94
C TYR A 231 5.01 -11.32 -13.14
N ASP A 232 4.29 -12.42 -12.91
CA ASP A 232 3.53 -13.13 -13.94
C ASP A 232 2.38 -12.27 -14.49
N GLU A 233 1.77 -11.44 -13.63
CA GLU A 233 0.71 -10.53 -14.05
C GLU A 233 1.24 -9.39 -14.91
N ILE A 234 2.31 -8.73 -14.46
CA ILE A 234 2.89 -7.60 -15.18
C ILE A 234 3.47 -8.03 -16.53
N LYS A 235 3.98 -9.26 -16.65
CA LYS A 235 4.42 -9.80 -17.94
C LYS A 235 3.33 -9.88 -19.00
N LYS A 236 2.05 -9.84 -18.62
CA LYS A 236 0.92 -9.82 -19.55
C LYS A 236 0.60 -8.41 -20.03
N GLU A 237 1.12 -7.37 -19.38
CA GLU A 237 0.86 -5.99 -19.75
C GLU A 237 1.62 -5.62 -21.02
N THR A 238 0.90 -5.05 -21.98
CA THR A 238 1.44 -4.63 -23.27
C THR A 238 1.52 -3.12 -23.42
N ARG A 239 0.87 -2.38 -22.52
CA ARG A 239 0.98 -0.92 -22.43
C ARG A 239 2.28 -0.51 -21.73
N PRO A 240 2.76 0.72 -21.93
CA PRO A 240 3.68 1.34 -20.99
C PRO A 240 3.07 1.27 -19.59
N PHE A 241 3.86 0.87 -18.59
CA PHE A 241 3.37 0.73 -17.23
C PHE A 241 4.37 1.22 -16.20
N VAL A 242 3.82 1.59 -15.05
CA VAL A 242 4.56 1.75 -13.81
C VAL A 242 3.99 0.82 -12.74
N LEU A 243 4.87 0.14 -12.03
CA LEU A 243 4.58 -0.69 -10.86
C LEU A 243 5.20 -0.03 -9.64
N GLY A 244 4.46 0.06 -8.54
CA GLY A 244 5.03 0.48 -7.28
C GLY A 244 4.28 -0.02 -6.06
N GLY A 245 4.87 0.19 -4.90
CA GLY A 245 4.29 -0.18 -3.61
C GLY A 245 5.30 -0.89 -2.73
N ASP A 246 4.76 -1.52 -1.69
CA ASP A 246 5.50 -2.19 -0.63
C ASP A 246 5.61 -3.69 -0.94
N PHE A 247 6.82 -4.16 -1.20
CA PHE A 247 7.09 -5.57 -1.49
C PHE A 247 7.45 -6.37 -0.23
N ASN A 248 7.54 -5.74 0.95
CA ASN A 248 7.96 -6.40 2.19
C ASN A 248 9.18 -7.34 1.99
N GLU A 249 10.06 -6.96 1.07
CA GLU A 249 11.23 -7.72 0.64
C GLU A 249 12.35 -6.76 0.26
N LEU A 250 13.59 -7.18 0.52
CA LEU A 250 14.79 -6.38 0.34
C LEU A 250 15.30 -6.43 -1.11
N PRO A 251 16.14 -5.45 -1.52
CA PRO A 251 16.78 -5.51 -2.83
C PRO A 251 17.73 -6.71 -2.91
N PRO A 252 17.92 -7.34 -4.09
CA PRO A 252 18.79 -8.49 -4.29
C PRO A 252 20.21 -8.39 -3.71
N THR A 253 20.75 -7.17 -3.61
CA THR A 253 22.11 -6.88 -3.10
C THR A 253 22.13 -6.36 -1.67
N ALA A 254 21.02 -6.42 -0.93
CA ALA A 254 20.95 -5.99 0.47
C ALA A 254 21.98 -6.74 1.34
N ILE A 255 22.70 -5.99 2.18
CA ILE A 255 23.77 -6.53 3.03
C ILE A 255 23.21 -7.15 4.31
N ARG A 256 22.24 -6.47 4.94
CA ARG A 256 21.54 -6.96 6.14
C ARG A 256 20.24 -7.62 5.72
N LEU A 257 19.98 -8.84 6.22
CA LEU A 257 18.82 -9.66 5.82
C LEU A 257 17.91 -10.05 7.00
N GLN A 258 18.25 -9.67 8.23
CA GLN A 258 17.55 -9.99 9.46
C GLN A 258 18.17 -9.14 10.60
N ASP A 259 17.61 -9.26 11.81
CA ASP A 259 18.11 -8.63 13.04
C ASP A 259 18.20 -7.11 12.91
N PHE A 260 17.14 -6.52 12.37
CA PHE A 260 17.05 -5.08 12.22
C PHE A 260 16.69 -4.41 13.56
N PRO A 261 17.11 -3.16 13.81
CA PRO A 261 17.00 -2.53 15.14
C PRO A 261 15.58 -2.33 15.68
N ASP A 262 14.58 -2.38 14.82
CA ASP A 262 13.16 -2.24 15.15
C ASP A 262 12.40 -3.58 15.23
N GLU A 263 13.08 -4.70 14.98
CA GLU A 263 12.58 -6.06 15.21
C GLU A 263 12.83 -6.44 16.67
N LEU A 264 11.83 -6.24 17.52
CA LEU A 264 11.97 -6.55 18.94
C LEU A 264 11.92 -8.06 19.18
N ALA A 265 12.83 -8.57 20.02
CA ALA A 265 12.88 -9.99 20.41
C ALA A 265 11.58 -10.52 21.06
N ILE A 266 10.71 -9.63 21.55
CA ILE A 266 9.39 -10.02 22.08
C ILE A 266 8.39 -10.46 20.99
N ALA A 267 8.68 -10.19 19.72
CA ALA A 267 7.92 -10.68 18.58
C ALA A 267 8.32 -12.10 18.17
N GLU A 268 9.46 -12.63 18.66
CA GLU A 268 9.88 -14.01 18.35
C GLU A 268 8.82 -15.03 18.82
N GLY A 269 8.42 -15.93 17.92
CA GLY A 269 7.40 -16.94 18.16
C GLY A 269 5.95 -16.44 18.09
N THR A 270 5.72 -15.20 17.63
CA THR A 270 4.37 -14.63 17.45
C THR A 270 4.00 -14.53 15.96
N ASP A 271 2.75 -14.17 15.67
CA ASP A 271 2.27 -13.97 14.28
C ASP A 271 2.92 -12.77 13.56
N PHE A 272 3.72 -11.99 14.28
CA PHE A 272 4.44 -10.80 13.81
C PHE A 272 5.96 -10.99 13.84
N GLU A 273 6.45 -12.21 14.07
CA GLU A 273 7.86 -12.53 13.90
C GLU A 273 8.25 -12.31 12.44
N GLN A 274 9.21 -11.42 12.20
CA GLN A 274 9.72 -11.17 10.86
C GLN A 274 10.57 -12.37 10.40
N PRO A 275 10.14 -13.14 9.38
CA PRO A 275 10.99 -14.18 8.80
C PRO A 275 12.24 -13.54 8.16
N PRO A 276 13.37 -14.27 8.09
CA PRO A 276 14.52 -13.84 7.30
C PRO A 276 14.13 -13.49 5.87
N TYR A 277 14.63 -12.36 5.38
CA TYR A 277 14.36 -11.89 4.04
C TYR A 277 15.01 -12.77 2.96
N THR A 278 14.36 -12.87 1.80
CA THR A 278 14.79 -13.73 0.68
C THR A 278 14.94 -12.93 -0.62
N PRO A 279 15.82 -11.92 -0.65
CA PRO A 279 15.78 -10.85 -1.66
C PRO A 279 15.98 -11.31 -3.11
N GLN A 280 16.50 -12.53 -3.33
CA GLN A 280 16.66 -13.09 -4.68
C GLN A 280 15.32 -13.25 -5.41
N ILE A 281 14.17 -13.32 -4.71
CA ILE A 281 12.86 -13.34 -5.37
C ILE A 281 12.57 -12.05 -6.17
N MET A 282 13.22 -10.94 -5.80
CA MET A 282 13.10 -9.65 -6.49
C MET A 282 13.97 -9.54 -7.74
N GLN A 283 14.95 -10.43 -7.94
CA GLN A 283 15.94 -10.31 -9.02
C GLN A 283 15.31 -10.16 -10.40
N LYS A 284 14.24 -10.91 -10.67
CA LYS A 284 13.56 -10.87 -11.98
C LYS A 284 13.02 -9.49 -12.34
N PHE A 285 12.62 -8.68 -11.35
CA PHE A 285 12.15 -7.31 -11.61
C PHE A 285 13.30 -6.40 -12.05
N TYR A 286 14.48 -6.53 -11.43
CA TYR A 286 15.68 -5.80 -11.81
C TYR A 286 16.25 -6.25 -13.16
N ASP A 287 16.08 -7.53 -13.50
CA ASP A 287 16.53 -8.06 -14.79
C ASP A 287 15.63 -7.63 -15.94
N ASP A 288 14.31 -7.66 -15.75
CA ASP A 288 13.32 -7.50 -16.83
C ASP A 288 12.71 -6.10 -16.93
N TYR A 289 12.84 -5.26 -15.91
CA TYR A 289 12.25 -3.91 -15.86
C TYR A 289 13.29 -2.86 -15.44
N VAL A 290 12.92 -1.58 -15.54
CA VAL A 290 13.80 -0.47 -15.17
C VAL A 290 13.46 -0.04 -13.74
N PRO A 291 14.28 -0.42 -12.74
CA PRO A 291 14.08 0.02 -11.37
C PRO A 291 14.37 1.51 -11.25
N TRP A 292 13.66 2.17 -10.37
CA TRP A 292 13.89 3.59 -10.05
C TRP A 292 15.26 3.86 -9.40
N VAL A 293 15.78 2.88 -8.68
CA VAL A 293 17.13 2.82 -8.13
C VAL A 293 17.74 1.49 -8.59
N THR A 294 18.79 1.56 -9.42
CA THR A 294 19.50 0.36 -9.89
C THR A 294 20.26 -0.30 -8.74
N LEU A 295 20.58 -1.59 -8.84
CA LEU A 295 21.40 -2.29 -7.85
C LEU A 295 22.81 -1.66 -7.73
N GLU A 296 23.35 -1.18 -8.84
CA GLU A 296 24.61 -0.43 -8.85
C GLU A 296 24.50 0.87 -8.03
N ARG A 297 23.41 1.63 -8.19
CA ARG A 297 23.19 2.86 -7.42
C ARG A 297 22.87 2.56 -5.96
N TYR A 298 22.20 1.45 -5.67
CA TYR A 298 21.88 1.01 -4.31
C TYR A 298 23.15 0.74 -3.49
N GLY A 299 24.21 0.28 -4.14
CA GLY A 299 25.53 0.06 -3.53
C GLY A 299 25.71 -1.35 -2.98
N ASP A 300 26.96 -1.66 -2.60
CA ASP A 300 27.39 -2.95 -2.08
C ASP A 300 27.84 -2.86 -0.60
N THR A 301 27.62 -1.72 0.04
CA THR A 301 27.83 -1.50 1.47
C THR A 301 26.56 -0.98 2.14
N GLU A 302 26.38 -1.28 3.44
CA GLU A 302 25.23 -0.78 4.20
C GLU A 302 25.20 0.76 4.23
N ASP A 303 26.35 1.42 4.34
CA ASP A 303 26.45 2.88 4.37
C ASP A 303 25.92 3.55 3.08
N GLU A 304 26.15 2.93 1.91
CA GLU A 304 25.60 3.38 0.64
C GLU A 304 24.10 3.12 0.56
N GLN A 305 23.68 1.91 0.97
CA GLN A 305 22.27 1.47 0.94
C GLN A 305 21.37 2.33 1.84
N ARG A 306 21.92 2.87 2.94
CA ARG A 306 21.20 3.76 3.86
C ARG A 306 20.53 4.95 3.19
N ALA A 307 21.06 5.45 2.08
CA ALA A 307 20.46 6.56 1.34
C ALA A 307 19.14 6.19 0.64
N PHE A 308 18.82 4.90 0.55
CA PHE A 308 17.68 4.32 -0.15
C PHE A 308 16.78 3.47 0.76
N PHE A 309 17.00 3.47 2.06
CA PHE A 309 16.10 2.82 3.00
C PHE A 309 14.75 3.53 3.04
N THR A 310 13.68 2.75 2.99
CA THR A 310 12.30 3.24 2.93
C THR A 310 11.54 2.91 4.18
N HIS A 311 11.96 1.97 5.02
CA HIS A 311 11.14 1.50 6.14
C HIS A 311 11.88 1.54 7.48
N THR A 312 11.12 1.86 8.52
CA THR A 312 11.37 1.47 9.91
C THR A 312 10.10 1.64 10.72
N VAL A 313 9.77 0.66 11.56
CA VAL A 313 8.68 0.75 12.54
C VAL A 313 9.06 1.77 13.62
N ALA A 314 10.27 1.65 14.17
CA ALA A 314 10.77 2.53 15.20
C ALA A 314 11.15 3.91 14.63
N GLY A 315 10.24 4.86 14.78
CA GLY A 315 10.48 6.24 14.33
C GLY A 315 11.56 6.99 15.15
N PRO A 316 11.83 8.25 14.78
CA PRO A 316 12.81 9.11 15.46
C PRO A 316 12.47 9.46 16.92
N GLY A 317 11.29 9.07 17.41
CA GLY A 317 10.93 9.14 18.83
C GLY A 317 11.59 8.06 19.69
N HIS A 318 12.08 6.98 19.08
CA HIS A 318 12.76 5.87 19.75
C HIS A 318 14.27 5.99 19.59
N LEU A 319 15.03 5.50 20.57
CA LEU A 319 16.49 5.51 20.55
C LEU A 319 17.03 4.12 20.22
N ASP A 320 18.14 4.08 19.48
CA ASP A 320 18.94 2.88 19.26
C ASP A 320 19.78 2.52 20.51
N GLU A 321 20.51 1.40 20.44
CA GLU A 321 21.41 0.93 21.51
C GLU A 321 22.52 1.93 21.89
N ASN A 322 22.84 2.87 20.99
CA ASN A 322 23.85 3.92 21.17
C ASN A 322 23.23 5.25 21.64
N GLY A 323 21.93 5.28 21.92
CA GLY A 323 21.20 6.46 22.37
C GLY A 323 20.92 7.49 21.27
N LYS A 324 20.99 7.10 19.99
CA LYS A 324 20.66 7.97 18.85
C LYS A 324 19.23 7.72 18.39
N PRO A 325 18.50 8.75 17.90
CA PRO A 325 17.19 8.55 17.29
C PRO A 325 17.24 7.51 16.18
N GLN A 326 16.29 6.58 16.18
CA GLN A 326 16.15 5.61 15.10
C GLN A 326 15.82 6.31 13.78
N PHE A 327 16.26 5.70 12.70
CA PHE A 327 16.12 6.18 11.33
C PHE A 327 15.77 5.00 10.43
N TRP A 328 15.40 5.27 9.17
CA TRP A 328 15.18 4.22 8.17
C TRP A 328 16.30 3.19 8.21
N ASN A 329 15.95 1.90 8.14
CA ASN A 329 16.90 0.81 8.36
C ASN A 329 16.86 -0.28 7.27
N ARG A 330 15.88 -0.23 6.35
CA ARG A 330 15.77 -1.17 5.23
C ARG A 330 14.96 -0.60 4.07
N THR A 331 15.04 -1.21 2.90
CA THR A 331 14.26 -0.86 1.70
C THR A 331 13.19 -1.92 1.45
N LEU A 332 11.92 -1.52 1.43
CA LEU A 332 10.77 -2.38 1.12
C LEU A 332 9.89 -1.82 -0.01
N ASP A 333 10.04 -0.53 -0.33
CA ASP A 333 9.21 0.17 -1.31
C ASP A 333 9.95 0.36 -2.63
N TYR A 334 9.24 0.14 -3.74
CA TYR A 334 9.85 0.14 -5.06
C TYR A 334 9.01 0.87 -6.11
N LEU A 335 9.71 1.28 -7.17
CA LEU A 335 9.12 1.69 -8.43
C LEU A 335 9.86 0.98 -9.58
N PHE A 336 9.11 0.44 -10.53
CA PHE A 336 9.60 -0.17 -11.77
C PHE A 336 8.79 0.34 -12.97
N VAL A 337 9.46 0.58 -14.09
CA VAL A 337 8.81 0.88 -15.38
C VAL A 337 9.26 -0.10 -16.45
N THR A 338 8.51 -0.19 -17.55
CA THR A 338 8.88 -1.02 -18.70
C THR A 338 10.23 -0.63 -19.31
N LYS A 339 10.94 -1.59 -19.92
CA LYS A 339 12.25 -1.36 -20.58
C LYS A 339 12.20 -0.40 -21.77
N ALA A 340 11.04 -0.25 -22.41
CA ALA A 340 10.87 0.72 -23.49
C ALA A 340 10.87 2.18 -22.97
N ASP A 341 10.74 2.36 -21.66
CA ASP A 341 10.70 3.65 -20.98
C ASP A 341 11.97 3.86 -20.14
N ALA A 342 12.07 5.01 -19.48
CA ALA A 342 13.18 5.32 -18.60
C ALA A 342 12.75 6.18 -17.41
N TRP A 343 13.62 6.27 -16.41
CA TRP A 343 13.55 7.33 -15.41
C TRP A 343 14.39 8.51 -15.88
N LYS A 344 13.89 9.73 -15.70
CA LYS A 344 14.67 10.93 -16.00
C LYS A 344 15.83 11.06 -15.03
N ASP A 345 17.03 11.28 -15.56
CA ASP A 345 18.26 11.41 -14.78
C ASP A 345 18.11 12.40 -13.62
N GLY A 346 18.56 11.98 -12.43
CA GLY A 346 18.56 12.80 -11.22
C GLY A 346 17.17 13.04 -10.61
N THR A 347 16.12 12.35 -11.06
CA THR A 347 14.75 12.54 -10.52
C THR A 347 14.30 11.43 -9.57
N THR A 348 14.99 10.28 -9.54
CA THR A 348 14.61 9.17 -8.66
C THR A 348 15.29 9.27 -7.30
N ASP A 349 14.53 9.20 -6.21
CA ASP A 349 15.07 9.34 -4.85
C ASP A 349 14.10 8.86 -3.76
N VAL A 350 14.62 8.37 -2.63
CA VAL A 350 13.78 8.14 -1.44
C VAL A 350 13.66 9.45 -0.67
N LEU A 351 12.44 9.92 -0.44
CA LEU A 351 12.20 11.12 0.36
C LEU A 351 12.32 10.77 1.85
N GLN A 352 13.53 10.54 2.33
CA GLN A 352 13.81 10.11 3.71
C GLN A 352 13.64 11.24 4.75
N GLU A 353 13.89 12.48 4.36
CA GLU A 353 13.92 13.64 5.25
C GLU A 353 13.67 14.94 4.47
N SER A 354 13.45 16.04 5.18
CA SER A 354 13.33 17.36 4.57
C SER A 354 14.61 17.79 3.84
N GLY A 355 14.46 18.47 2.71
CA GLY A 355 15.53 19.01 1.87
C GLY A 355 15.81 18.17 0.62
N ARG A 356 15.47 16.87 0.63
CA ARG A 356 15.60 16.00 -0.54
C ARG A 356 14.67 16.45 -1.66
N LEU A 357 15.22 16.61 -2.87
CA LEU A 357 14.52 17.15 -4.03
C LEU A 357 13.79 18.50 -3.76
N GLY A 358 14.26 19.29 -2.80
CA GLY A 358 13.64 20.57 -2.43
C GLY A 358 12.35 20.46 -1.63
N ILE A 359 12.00 19.26 -1.15
CA ILE A 359 10.84 19.00 -0.28
C ILE A 359 11.08 19.64 1.10
N THR A 360 10.10 20.34 1.65
CA THR A 360 10.19 20.96 2.98
C THR A 360 9.56 20.11 4.07
N SER A 361 8.55 19.32 3.72
CA SER A 361 7.96 18.32 4.61
C SER A 361 9.00 17.28 5.03
N ASN A 362 8.85 16.68 6.22
CA ASN A 362 9.76 15.65 6.72
C ASN A 362 9.03 14.30 6.77
N PRO A 363 9.22 13.42 5.77
CA PRO A 363 8.47 12.16 5.66
C PRO A 363 8.75 11.18 6.80
N LEU A 364 9.89 11.34 7.51
CA LEU A 364 10.22 10.55 8.70
C LEU A 364 9.15 10.66 9.80
N TRP A 365 8.34 11.70 9.83
CA TRP A 365 7.24 11.85 10.80
C TRP A 365 5.86 11.49 10.26
N LEU A 366 5.74 11.15 8.97
CA LEU A 366 4.46 11.04 8.27
C LEU A 366 4.00 9.61 8.06
N SER A 367 4.93 8.65 8.12
CA SER A 367 4.68 7.22 8.01
C SER A 367 5.91 6.44 8.51
N ASP A 368 5.76 5.15 8.77
CA ASP A 368 6.86 4.19 8.91
C ASP A 368 7.49 3.79 7.57
N HIS A 369 6.94 4.28 6.47
CA HIS A 369 7.56 4.23 5.15
C HIS A 369 7.90 5.62 4.59
N ALA A 370 9.03 5.73 3.91
CA ALA A 370 9.45 6.88 3.14
C ALA A 370 8.93 6.77 1.71
N PRO A 371 8.40 7.85 1.11
CA PRO A 371 7.95 7.83 -0.27
C PRO A 371 9.09 7.58 -1.24
N VAL A 372 8.83 6.71 -2.20
CA VAL A 372 9.70 6.46 -3.35
C VAL A 372 9.16 7.24 -4.55
N VAL A 373 10.02 8.02 -5.21
CA VAL A 373 9.62 8.95 -6.27
C VAL A 373 10.51 8.90 -7.50
N GLY A 374 9.96 9.26 -8.67
CA GLY A 374 10.73 9.46 -9.90
C GLY A 374 9.94 10.16 -10.99
N THR A 375 10.62 10.71 -12.00
CA THR A 375 9.97 11.16 -13.24
C THR A 375 10.11 10.08 -14.31
N TRP A 376 9.01 9.40 -14.61
CA TRP A 376 8.89 8.39 -15.66
C TRP A 376 8.81 9.05 -17.03
N VAL A 377 9.69 8.65 -17.94
CA VAL A 377 9.77 9.11 -19.34
C VAL A 377 9.23 8.04 -20.27
N LEU A 378 8.10 8.32 -20.91
CA LEU A 378 7.44 7.41 -21.85
C LEU A 378 8.22 7.37 -23.18
N GLY A 379 8.65 6.17 -23.60
CA GLY A 379 9.45 5.94 -24.80
C GLY A 379 10.91 6.38 -24.67
N GLY A 380 11.42 6.58 -23.45
CA GLY A 380 12.79 7.04 -23.18
C GLY A 380 13.84 5.94 -23.06
N GLY A 381 13.47 4.66 -23.13
CA GLY A 381 14.37 3.53 -22.93
C GLY A 381 15.29 3.24 -24.12
N ALA A 382 16.37 2.50 -23.88
CA ALA A 382 17.21 1.94 -24.94
C ALA A 382 16.48 0.73 -25.59
N PRO A 383 16.46 0.62 -26.92
CA PRO A 383 15.74 -0.44 -27.65
C PRO A 383 16.27 -1.85 -27.40
#